data_AF-A0A227J6C9-F1
#
_entry.id   AF-A0A227J6C9-F1
#
_cell.length_a   1.000
_cell.length_b   1.000
_cell.length_c   1.000
_cell.angle_alpha   90.00
_cell.angle_beta   90.00
_cell.angle_gamma   90.00
#
_symmetry.space_group_name_H-M   'P 1'
#
loop_
_entity.id
_entity.type
_entity.pdbx_description
1 polymer ?
#
loop_
_entity_poly.entity_id
_entity_poly.type
_entity_poly.pdbx_seq_one_letter_code
_entity_poly.pdbx_strand_id
1 'polypeptide(L)'
;IMQNALMCATIEFHEEQVNCIHLLFAYLSDDTLVNMMNAISAELDKVEPSRLVVMKEHVGDGGNNTSKATSSSNSALNQFTTDLTEQAKAGKIDPVIGRDNEIRLMIDILLRRRQNNPILTGEAG
;
A
#
# COMPACT_ATOMS: atom_id res chain seq x y z
N ILE A 1 25.58 -14.16 2.61
CA ILE A 1 24.70 -12.99 2.84
C ILE A 1 24.09 -12.44 1.55
N MET A 2 24.81 -11.78 0.63
CA MET A 2 24.19 -11.20 -0.60
C MET A 2 23.48 -12.23 -1.48
N GLN A 3 24.08 -13.41 -1.69
CA GLN A 3 23.44 -14.49 -2.46
C GLN A 3 22.17 -15.00 -1.77
N ASN A 4 22.21 -15.18 -0.44
CA ASN A 4 21.04 -15.59 0.35
C ASN A 4 19.96 -14.51 0.34
N ALA A 5 20.33 -13.23 0.42
CA ALA A 5 19.40 -12.10 0.32
C ALA A 5 18.72 -12.04 -1.05
N LEU A 6 19.48 -12.32 -2.12
CA LEU A 6 18.95 -12.38 -3.49
C LEU A 6 18.05 -13.62 -3.70
N MET A 7 18.41 -14.75 -3.10
CA MET A 7 17.58 -15.96 -3.09
C MET A 7 16.27 -15.76 -2.34
N CYS A 8 16.31 -15.18 -1.14
CA CYS A 8 15.10 -14.82 -0.37
C CYS A 8 14.25 -13.80 -1.14
N ALA A 9 14.86 -12.75 -1.70
CA ALA A 9 14.13 -11.73 -2.47
C ALA A 9 13.40 -12.32 -3.68
N THR A 10 14.05 -13.19 -4.44
CA THR A 10 13.48 -13.77 -5.68
C THR A 10 12.51 -14.93 -5.43
N ILE A 11 12.81 -15.82 -4.48
CA ILE A 11 12.02 -17.05 -4.25
C ILE A 11 10.87 -16.81 -3.28
N GLU A 12 11.14 -16.14 -2.17
CA GLU A 12 10.16 -16.00 -1.08
C GLU A 12 9.31 -14.74 -1.26
N PHE A 13 9.92 -13.68 -1.78
CA PHE A 13 9.27 -12.38 -1.94
C PHE A 13 8.95 -11.98 -3.39
N HIS A 14 9.34 -12.80 -4.38
CA HIS A 14 9.08 -12.56 -5.82
C HIS A 14 9.49 -11.16 -6.31
N GLU A 15 10.57 -10.59 -5.75
CA GLU A 15 11.08 -9.27 -6.10
C GLU A 15 12.41 -9.36 -6.88
N GLU A 16 12.55 -8.50 -7.89
CA GLU A 16 13.73 -8.42 -8.76
C GLU A 16 14.86 -7.57 -8.15
N GLN A 17 14.57 -6.81 -7.07
CA GLN A 17 15.54 -5.93 -6.42
C GLN A 17 15.74 -6.26 -4.92
N VAL A 18 16.99 -6.22 -4.47
CA VAL A 18 17.36 -6.51 -3.09
C VAL A 18 17.26 -5.24 -2.23
N ASN A 19 16.20 -5.15 -1.44
CA ASN A 19 16.07 -4.12 -0.38
C ASN A 19 16.87 -4.45 0.90
N CYS A 20 17.09 -3.43 1.73
CA CYS A 20 17.79 -3.55 3.01
C CYS A 20 17.13 -4.55 3.97
N ILE A 21 15.80 -4.72 3.89
CA ILE A 21 15.04 -5.69 4.70
C ILE A 21 15.45 -7.13 4.36
N HIS A 22 15.63 -7.46 3.08
CA HIS A 22 16.07 -8.81 2.67
C HIS A 22 17.51 -9.09 3.11
N LEU A 23 18.35 -8.05 3.11
CA LEU A 23 19.73 -8.17 3.60
C LEU A 23 19.74 -8.42 5.10
N LEU A 24 18.92 -7.70 5.87
CA LEU A 24 18.77 -7.90 7.31
C LEU A 24 18.22 -9.30 7.63
N PHE A 25 17.20 -9.76 6.88
CA PHE A 25 16.64 -11.09 7.01
C PHE A 25 17.69 -12.18 6.75
N ALA A 26 18.41 -12.09 5.62
CA ALA A 26 19.47 -13.04 5.28
C ALA A 26 20.66 -13.01 6.26
N TYR A 27 20.86 -11.90 6.97
CA TYR A 27 21.86 -11.77 8.03
C TYR A 27 21.39 -12.45 9.32
N LEU A 28 20.11 -12.29 9.69
CA LEU A 28 19.50 -12.94 10.85
C LEU A 28 19.27 -14.45 10.66
N SER A 29 19.20 -14.94 9.42
CA SER A 29 19.12 -16.37 9.14
C SER A 29 20.46 -17.11 9.29
N ASP A 30 21.58 -16.40 9.43
CA ASP A 30 22.92 -17.00 9.58
C ASP A 30 23.34 -17.00 11.06
N ASP A 31 23.33 -18.19 11.67
CA ASP A 31 23.64 -18.41 13.10
C ASP A 31 25.02 -17.88 13.51
N THR A 32 26.00 -17.89 12.59
CA THR A 32 27.36 -17.40 12.90
C THR A 32 27.40 -15.89 13.07
N LEU A 33 26.62 -15.20 12.24
CA LEU A 33 26.52 -13.74 12.20
C LEU A 33 25.68 -13.20 13.35
N VAL A 34 24.58 -13.87 13.67
CA VAL A 34 23.73 -13.56 14.82
C VAL A 34 24.53 -13.64 16.12
N ASN A 35 25.33 -14.69 16.29
CA ASN A 35 26.18 -14.85 17.47
C ASN A 35 27.24 -13.75 17.63
N MET A 36 27.86 -13.30 16.52
CA MET A 36 28.80 -12.17 16.56
C MET A 36 28.11 -10.84 16.86
N MET A 37 26.87 -10.64 16.37
CA MET A 37 26.15 -9.38 16.56
C MET A 37 25.52 -9.28 17.95
N ASN A 38 25.07 -10.39 18.54
CA ASN A 38 24.64 -10.49 19.94
C ASN A 38 25.76 -10.14 20.93
N ALA A 39 27.03 -10.32 20.54
CA ALA A 39 28.17 -9.86 21.34
C ALA A 39 28.32 -8.33 21.37
N ILE A 40 27.76 -7.61 20.38
CA ILE A 40 27.85 -6.15 20.25
C ILE A 40 26.56 -5.48 20.76
N SER A 41 25.38 -6.08 20.53
CA SER A 41 24.11 -5.52 20.96
C SER A 41 23.05 -6.59 21.19
N ALA A 42 22.57 -6.73 22.44
CA ALA A 42 21.55 -7.69 22.83
C ALA A 42 20.12 -7.31 22.38
N GLU A 43 19.94 -6.13 21.79
CA GLU A 43 18.64 -5.68 21.27
C GLU A 43 18.25 -6.40 19.96
N LEU A 44 19.21 -7.03 19.28
CA LEU A 44 18.92 -7.74 18.03
C LEU A 44 18.26 -9.10 18.22
N ASP A 45 18.46 -9.75 19.36
CA ASP A 45 17.79 -11.01 19.71
C ASP A 45 16.26 -10.84 19.83
N LYS A 46 15.82 -9.60 20.13
CA LYS A 46 14.39 -9.26 20.19
C LYS A 46 13.76 -9.05 18.81
N VAL A 47 14.56 -8.99 17.76
CA VAL A 47 14.09 -8.78 16.39
C VAL A 47 13.82 -10.12 15.74
N GLU A 48 12.60 -10.61 15.94
CA GLU A 48 12.11 -11.80 15.27
C GLU A 48 12.05 -11.60 13.74
N PRO A 49 12.59 -12.52 12.94
CA PRO A 49 12.62 -12.40 11.47
C PRO A 49 11.21 -12.33 10.88
N SER A 50 10.22 -12.90 11.55
CA SER A 50 8.80 -12.82 11.18
C SER A 50 8.24 -11.39 11.23
N ARG A 51 8.74 -10.53 12.13
CA ARG A 51 8.29 -9.11 12.21
C ARG A 51 8.80 -8.29 11.04
N LEU A 52 9.92 -8.67 10.43
CA LEU A 52 10.48 -7.97 9.28
C LEU A 52 9.63 -8.16 8.02
N VAL A 53 8.97 -9.31 7.90
CA VAL A 53 7.99 -9.59 6.83
C VAL A 53 6.79 -8.64 6.96
N VAL A 54 6.26 -8.46 8.17
CA VAL A 54 5.13 -7.54 8.45
C VAL A 54 5.53 -6.08 8.26
N MET A 55 6.77 -5.73 8.65
CA MET A 55 7.30 -4.38 8.46
C MET A 55 7.51 -4.05 6.98
N LYS A 56 7.79 -5.05 6.14
CA LYS A 56 7.87 -4.88 4.68
C LYS A 56 6.53 -4.48 4.05
N GLU A 57 5.40 -5.00 4.52
CA GLU A 57 4.07 -4.54 4.05
C GLU A 57 3.86 -3.04 4.27
N HIS A 58 4.56 -2.45 5.24
CA HIS A 58 4.49 -1.02 5.57
C HIS A 58 5.61 -0.18 4.93
N VAL A 59 6.66 -0.81 4.40
CA VAL A 59 7.85 -0.13 3.84
C VAL A 59 7.91 -0.23 2.31
N GLY A 60 6.93 -0.86 1.67
CA GLY A 60 6.79 -0.99 0.22
C GLY A 60 6.40 0.28 -0.56
N ASP A 61 6.63 1.49 -0.05
CA ASP A 61 6.44 2.75 -0.80
C ASP A 61 7.63 3.69 -0.60
N GLY A 62 8.81 3.23 -1.02
CA GLY A 62 10.07 3.96 -0.96
C GLY A 62 10.65 4.25 -2.33
N GLY A 63 9.85 4.80 -3.26
CA GLY A 63 10.35 5.17 -4.58
C GLY A 63 9.33 5.87 -5.47
N ASN A 64 9.31 7.21 -5.39
CA ASN A 64 8.70 8.13 -6.35
C ASN A 64 7.24 7.83 -6.79
N ASN A 65 6.26 8.33 -6.04
CA ASN A 65 5.28 9.23 -6.64
C ASN A 65 4.48 10.02 -5.61
N THR A 66 4.24 11.27 -5.95
CA THR A 66 3.39 12.23 -5.22
C THR A 66 2.02 11.64 -4.84
N SER A 67 1.61 11.91 -3.61
CA SER A 67 0.23 11.79 -3.08
C SER A 67 -0.40 10.40 -3.07
N LYS A 68 -0.19 9.65 -1.97
CA LYS A 68 -1.15 8.63 -1.53
C LYS A 68 -1.41 8.75 -0.02
N ALA A 69 -2.22 9.75 0.33
CA ALA A 69 -2.85 9.81 1.64
C ALA A 69 -3.98 8.78 1.71
N THR A 70 -3.68 7.50 1.96
CA THR A 70 -4.60 6.52 2.59
C THR A 70 -3.89 5.19 2.81
N SER A 71 -3.27 5.01 3.96
CA SER A 71 -2.68 3.72 4.36
C SER A 71 -3.06 3.34 5.80
N SER A 72 -4.34 3.46 6.15
CA SER A 72 -4.86 2.92 7.43
C SER A 72 -6.36 2.56 7.48
N SER A 73 -7.11 2.52 6.35
CA SER A 73 -8.57 2.32 6.37
C SER A 73 -9.08 1.06 5.65
N ASN A 74 -8.23 0.06 5.37
CA ASN A 74 -8.47 -0.89 4.27
C ASN A 74 -9.08 -2.27 4.61
N SER A 75 -9.93 -2.39 5.65
CA SER A 75 -10.71 -3.63 5.90
C SER A 75 -12.22 -3.40 5.80
N ALA A 76 -12.77 -2.47 6.58
CA ALA A 76 -14.21 -2.20 6.57
C ALA A 76 -14.70 -1.55 5.26
N LEU A 77 -13.91 -0.65 4.67
CA LEU A 77 -14.28 0.00 3.40
C LEU A 77 -14.30 -1.02 2.25
N ASN A 78 -13.29 -1.89 2.14
CA ASN A 78 -13.28 -2.92 1.10
C ASN A 78 -14.38 -3.97 1.28
N GLN A 79 -14.82 -4.23 2.51
CA GLN A 79 -15.88 -5.19 2.77
C GLN A 79 -17.28 -4.67 2.41
N PHE A 80 -17.55 -3.37 2.66
CA PHE A 80 -18.90 -2.80 2.56
C PHE A 80 -19.07 -1.73 1.49
N THR A 81 -18.00 -1.33 0.81
CA THR A 81 -18.03 -0.28 -0.22
C THR A 81 -17.26 -0.70 -1.46
N THR A 82 -17.55 -0.03 -2.57
CA THR A 82 -16.92 -0.27 -3.86
C THR A 82 -16.20 1.01 -4.30
N ASP A 83 -14.89 0.94 -4.54
CA ASP A 83 -14.13 2.09 -5.05
C ASP A 83 -14.38 2.30 -6.55
N LEU A 84 -15.23 3.27 -6.86
CA LEU A 84 -15.53 3.66 -8.24
C LEU A 84 -14.36 4.39 -8.92
N THR A 85 -13.46 5.02 -8.17
CA THR A 85 -12.30 5.73 -8.72
C THR A 85 -11.30 4.75 -9.31
N GLU A 86 -11.05 3.65 -8.60
CA GLU A 86 -10.18 2.57 -9.09
C GLU A 86 -10.80 1.89 -10.32
N GLN A 87 -12.11 1.63 -10.30
CA GLN A 87 -12.81 1.04 -11.45
C GLN A 87 -12.80 1.96 -12.68
N ALA A 88 -12.94 3.28 -12.50
CA ALA A 88 -12.81 4.25 -13.57
C ALA A 88 -11.41 4.22 -14.19
N LYS A 89 -10.36 4.19 -13.36
CA LYS A 89 -8.96 4.09 -13.83
C LYS A 89 -8.69 2.79 -14.58
N ALA A 90 -9.32 1.70 -14.15
CA ALA A 90 -9.25 0.40 -14.81
C ALA A 90 -10.11 0.30 -16.09
N GLY A 91 -10.86 1.36 -16.45
CA GLY A 91 -11.75 1.37 -17.62
C GLY A 91 -12.95 0.43 -17.50
N LYS A 92 -13.33 0.03 -16.28
CA LYS A 92 -14.48 -0.84 -16.00
C LYS A 92 -15.80 -0.07 -15.90
N ILE A 93 -15.75 1.26 -15.87
CA ILE A 93 -16.93 2.12 -15.83
C ILE A 93 -17.27 2.56 -17.25
N ASP A 94 -18.50 2.30 -17.68
CA ASP A 94 -19.01 2.76 -18.96
C ASP A 94 -19.14 4.29 -19.01
N PRO A 95 -18.88 4.92 -20.17
CA PRO A 95 -19.02 6.35 -20.31
C PRO A 95 -20.47 6.80 -20.10
N VAL A 96 -20.67 7.81 -19.25
CA VAL A 96 -22.00 8.38 -19.00
C VAL A 96 -22.35 9.37 -20.11
N ILE A 97 -23.45 9.13 -20.82
CA ILE A 97 -23.92 9.98 -21.93
C ILE A 97 -25.13 10.80 -21.46
N GLY A 98 -25.14 12.10 -21.78
CA GLY A 98 -26.32 12.97 -21.60
C GLY A 98 -26.54 13.51 -20.19
N ARG A 99 -25.59 13.30 -19.26
CA ARG A 99 -25.65 13.78 -17.87
C ARG A 99 -24.56 14.81 -17.53
N ASP A 100 -24.04 15.52 -18.54
CA ASP A 100 -22.93 16.48 -18.38
C ASP A 100 -23.25 17.64 -17.44
N ASN A 101 -24.49 18.12 -17.45
CA ASN A 101 -24.91 19.26 -16.63
C ASN A 101 -24.98 18.88 -15.14
N GLU A 102 -25.49 17.69 -14.85
CA GLU A 102 -25.55 17.12 -13.51
C GLU A 102 -24.15 16.85 -12.98
N ILE A 103 -23.28 16.25 -13.79
CA ILE A 103 -21.87 16.00 -13.41
C ILE A 103 -21.15 17.30 -13.08
N ARG A 104 -21.31 18.35 -13.91
CA ARG A 104 -20.73 19.68 -13.62
C ARG A 104 -21.25 20.26 -12.32
N LEU A 105 -22.56 20.18 -12.07
CA LEU A 105 -23.16 20.66 -10.83
C LEU A 105 -22.61 19.91 -9.60
N MET A 106 -22.42 18.58 -9.71
CA MET A 106 -21.82 17.78 -8.64
C MET A 106 -20.39 18.24 -8.33
N ILE A 107 -19.56 18.44 -9.36
CA ILE A 107 -18.19 18.94 -9.22
C ILE A 107 -18.19 20.33 -8.55
N ASP A 108 -19.06 21.23 -9.01
CA ASP A 108 -19.18 22.59 -8.46
C ASP A 108 -19.58 22.59 -6.98
N ILE A 109 -20.44 21.66 -6.55
CA ILE A 109 -20.81 21.51 -5.14
C ILE A 109 -19.64 20.95 -4.33
N LEU A 110 -18.96 19.90 -4.83
CA LEU A 110 -17.83 19.28 -4.14
C LEU A 110 -16.66 20.25 -3.92
N LEU A 111 -16.46 21.21 -4.82
CA LEU A 111 -15.40 22.23 -4.72
C LEU A 111 -15.71 23.35 -3.71
N ARG A 112 -16.91 23.41 -3.12
CA ARG A 112 -17.26 24.46 -2.15
C ARG A 112 -16.55 24.25 -0.81
N ARG A 113 -16.22 25.34 -0.13
CA ARG A 113 -15.64 25.29 1.24
C ARG A 113 -16.65 24.90 2.31
N ARG A 114 -17.94 25.14 2.07
CA ARG A 114 -19.05 24.82 2.99
C ARG A 114 -20.17 24.18 2.18
N GLN A 115 -20.92 23.25 2.80
CA GLN A 115 -22.03 22.54 2.15
C GLN A 115 -21.59 21.83 0.85
N ASN A 116 -20.50 21.07 0.95
CA ASN A 116 -19.89 20.36 -0.17
C ASN A 116 -20.43 18.93 -0.37
N ASN A 117 -21.54 18.60 0.28
CA ASN A 117 -22.17 17.29 0.18
C ASN A 117 -23.31 17.38 -0.86
N PRO A 118 -23.11 16.94 -2.11
CA PRO A 118 -24.17 16.96 -3.10
C PRO A 118 -25.28 15.95 -2.75
N ILE A 119 -26.51 16.31 -3.09
CA ILE A 119 -27.68 15.42 -2.99
C ILE A 119 -28.30 15.34 -4.39
N LEU A 120 -28.40 14.13 -4.91
CA LEU A 120 -29.06 13.85 -6.18
C LEU A 120 -30.54 13.61 -5.92
N THR A 121 -31.39 14.39 -6.59
CA THR A 121 -32.84 14.25 -6.56
C THR A 121 -33.36 14.07 -7.98
N GLY A 122 -34.31 13.17 -8.18
CA GLY A 122 -34.92 12.90 -9.48
C GLY A 122 -35.74 11.63 -9.46
N GLU A 123 -36.49 11.38 -10.53
CA GLU A 123 -37.10 10.07 -10.74
C GLU A 123 -36.00 9.03 -10.98
N ALA A 124 -36.18 7.82 -10.46
CA ALA A 124 -35.22 6.75 -10.67
C ALA A 124 -35.30 6.29 -12.14
N GLY A 125 -34.27 6.60 -12.95
CA GLY A 125 -34.15 6.26 -14.37
C GLY A 125 -32.77 6.56 -14.94
#